data_AF-A0A9D7NV69-F1
#
_entry.id   AF-A0A9D7NV69-F1
#
_cell.length_a   1.000
_cell.length_b   1.000
_cell.length_c   1.000
_cell.angle_alpha   90.00
_cell.angle_beta   90.00
_cell.angle_gamma   90.00
#
_symmetry.space_group_name_H-M   'P 1'
#
loop_
_entity.id
_entity.type
_entity.pdbx_description
1 polymer ?
#
loop_
_entity_poly.entity_id
_entity_poly.type
_entity_poly.pdbx_seq_one_letter_code
_entity_poly.pdbx_strand_id
1 'polypeptide(L)'
;MKHRSEERVAATAGVLSVALREGLGDRVLGPDIPLVSRIRDRYLRKLLIKVRRSAHAEEKAFVSEVIDRVFSAPEHAAVQLVTDVDPM
;
A
#
# COMPACT_ATOMS: atom_id res chain seq x y z
N MET A 1 4.45 -4.13 0.79
CA MET A 1 4.36 -4.31 2.26
C MET A 1 4.97 -5.65 2.66
N LYS A 2 5.60 -5.72 3.85
CA LYS A 2 6.30 -6.92 4.34
C LYS A 2 6.06 -7.10 5.85
N HIS A 3 5.74 -8.31 6.30
CA HIS A 3 5.63 -8.63 7.73
C HIS A 3 5.82 -10.13 8.01
N ARG A 4 6.16 -10.53 9.25
CA ARG A 4 6.32 -11.96 9.62
C ARG A 4 4.98 -12.71 9.75
N SER A 5 3.91 -12.02 10.12
CA SER A 5 2.54 -12.53 10.13
C SER A 5 1.84 -12.18 8.82
N GLU A 6 1.31 -13.22 8.16
CA GLU A 6 0.54 -13.09 6.92
C GLU A 6 -0.76 -12.30 7.14
N GLU A 7 -1.47 -12.62 8.22
CA GLU A 7 -2.71 -11.96 8.61
C GLU A 7 -2.52 -10.44 8.74
N ARG A 8 -1.47 -9.99 9.43
CA ARG A 8 -1.19 -8.56 9.59
C ARG A 8 -0.88 -7.87 8.27
N VAL A 9 -0.06 -8.48 7.40
CA VAL A 9 0.24 -7.85 6.09
C VAL A 9 -0.98 -7.84 5.18
N ALA A 10 -1.84 -8.87 5.24
CA ALA A 10 -3.08 -8.93 4.47
C ALA A 10 -4.10 -7.89 4.98
N ALA A 11 -4.29 -7.78 6.30
CA ALA A 11 -5.19 -6.80 6.92
C ALA A 11 -4.76 -5.36 6.59
N THR A 12 -3.49 -5.01 6.82
CA THR A 12 -2.97 -3.67 6.49
C THR A 12 -3.08 -3.38 5.00
N ALA A 13 -2.80 -4.36 4.14
CA ALA A 13 -2.96 -4.21 2.69
C ALA A 13 -4.43 -3.96 2.29
N GLY A 14 -5.36 -4.66 2.93
CA GLY A 14 -6.80 -4.49 2.73
C GLY A 14 -7.26 -3.08 3.13
N VAL A 15 -6.96 -2.67 4.37
CA VAL A 15 -7.33 -1.34 4.89
C VAL A 15 -6.75 -0.23 4.01
N LEU A 16 -5.46 -0.30 3.68
CA LEU A 16 -4.82 0.69 2.82
C LEU A 16 -5.46 0.74 1.43
N SER A 17 -5.84 -0.42 0.85
CA SER A 17 -6.48 -0.47 -0.46
C SER A 17 -7.85 0.21 -0.46
N VAL A 18 -8.66 0.00 0.59
CA VAL A 18 -9.99 0.60 0.71
C VAL A 18 -9.87 2.11 0.88
N ALA A 19 -9.00 2.56 1.79
CA ALA A 19 -8.77 3.99 2.02
C ALA A 19 -8.26 4.72 0.76
N LEU A 20 -7.38 4.09 -0.03
CA LEU A 20 -6.90 4.67 -1.28
C LEU A 20 -8.01 4.71 -2.36
N ARG A 21 -8.90 3.70 -2.39
CA ARG A 21 -10.02 3.66 -3.36
C ARG A 21 -11.01 4.80 -3.16
N GLU A 22 -11.13 5.36 -1.95
CA GLU A 22 -12.01 6.51 -1.68
C GLU A 22 -11.64 7.74 -2.53
N GLY A 23 -10.34 8.00 -2.75
CA GLY A 23 -9.89 9.12 -3.59
C GLY A 23 -9.45 8.74 -5.01
N LEU A 24 -9.01 7.50 -5.21
CA LEU A 24 -8.43 7.05 -6.48
C LEU A 24 -9.35 6.11 -7.28
N GLY A 25 -10.37 5.53 -6.67
CA GLY A 25 -11.31 4.61 -7.31
C GLY A 25 -10.62 3.40 -7.93
N ASP A 26 -10.99 3.06 -9.16
CA ASP A 26 -10.50 1.89 -9.91
C ASP A 26 -9.01 1.96 -10.29
N ARG A 27 -8.33 3.07 -9.96
CA ARG A 27 -6.90 3.24 -10.17
C ARG A 27 -6.03 2.50 -9.16
N VAL A 28 -6.62 2.03 -8.06
CA VAL A 28 -5.98 1.16 -7.08
C VAL A 28 -6.14 -0.28 -7.51
N LEU A 29 -5.04 -0.93 -7.87
CA LEU A 29 -4.98 -2.33 -8.27
C LEU A 29 -4.36 -3.16 -7.13
N GLY A 30 -5.05 -4.23 -6.74
CA GLY A 30 -4.69 -5.05 -5.59
C GLY A 30 -5.52 -4.76 -4.34
N PRO A 31 -5.21 -5.41 -3.20
CA PRO A 31 -3.89 -5.97 -2.86
C PRO A 31 -3.64 -7.37 -3.44
N ASP A 32 -2.64 -7.48 -4.33
CA ASP A 32 -2.26 -8.76 -4.94
C ASP A 32 -1.22 -9.52 -4.11
N ILE A 33 -1.29 -10.84 -4.18
CA ILE A 33 -0.24 -11.73 -3.70
C ILE A 33 0.84 -11.77 -4.79
N PRO A 34 2.06 -11.28 -4.54
CA PRO A 34 3.13 -11.40 -5.52
C PRO A 34 3.45 -12.89 -5.79
N LEU A 35 3.94 -13.20 -6.99
CA LEU A 35 4.40 -14.55 -7.41
C LEU A 35 5.30 -15.23 -6.36
N VAL A 36 6.07 -14.43 -5.62
CA VAL A 36 6.77 -14.86 -4.42
C VAL A 36 6.09 -14.23 -3.20
N SER A 37 5.22 -15.00 -2.54
CA SER A 37 4.41 -14.53 -1.41
C SER A 37 5.18 -14.46 -0.08
N ARG A 38 6.34 -15.13 0.03
CA ARG A 38 7.20 -15.16 1.24
C ARG A 38 8.69 -15.13 0.90
N ILE A 39 9.45 -14.23 1.54
CA ILE A 39 10.92 -14.13 1.41
C ILE A 39 11.52 -13.92 2.81
N ARG A 40 12.55 -14.70 3.18
CA ARG A 40 13.26 -14.58 4.48
C ARG A 40 12.29 -14.49 5.68
N ASP A 41 11.34 -15.41 5.74
CA ASP A 41 10.28 -15.49 6.76
C ASP A 41 9.37 -14.26 6.87
N ARG A 42 9.23 -13.48 5.80
CA ARG A 42 8.27 -12.39 5.72
C ARG A 42 7.31 -12.60 4.56
N TYR A 43 6.03 -12.47 4.85
CA TYR A 43 4.96 -12.42 3.86
C TYR A 43 4.95 -11.06 3.16
N LEU A 44 4.64 -11.10 1.88
CA LEU A 44 4.65 -9.95 0.99
C LEU A 44 3.26 -9.70 0.42
N ARG A 45 2.85 -8.44 0.41
CA ARG A 45 1.68 -7.97 -0.35
C ARG A 45 2.04 -6.74 -1.15
N LYS A 46 1.51 -6.65 -2.36
CA LYS A 46 1.72 -5.51 -3.27
C LYS A 46 0.40 -4.82 -3.58
N LEU A 47 0.47 -3.49 -3.63
CA LEU A 47 -0.58 -2.60 -4.12
C LEU A 47 0.05 -1.80 -5.25
N LEU A 48 -0.65 -1.70 -6.36
CA LEU A 48 -0.23 -0.91 -7.51
C LEU A 48 -1.21 0.24 -7.69
N ILE A 49 -0.71 1.46 -7.80
CA ILE A 49 -1.53 2.65 -7.93
C ILE A 49 -1.22 3.32 -9.27
N LYS A 50 -2.24 3.54 -10.09
CA LYS A 50 -2.11 4.28 -11.35
C LYS A 50 -2.31 5.78 -11.10
N VAL A 51 -1.25 6.56 -11.29
CA VAL A 51 -1.25 8.02 -11.11
C VAL A 51 -1.30 8.72 -12.48
N ARG A 52 -2.12 9.76 -12.63
CA ARG A 52 -2.26 10.50 -13.91
C ARG A 52 -1.15 11.52 -14.11
N ARG A 53 -0.68 11.67 -15.37
CA ARG A 53 0.36 12.64 -15.75
C ARG A 53 0.10 14.10 -15.36
N SER A 54 -1.15 14.53 -15.44
CA SER A 54 -1.54 15.91 -15.16
C SER A 54 -1.80 16.20 -13.68
N ALA A 55 -2.03 15.19 -12.85
CA ALA A 55 -2.44 15.35 -11.44
C ALA A 55 -1.46 14.66 -10.47
N HIS A 56 -0.22 14.42 -10.91
CA HIS A 56 0.77 13.67 -10.16
C HIS A 56 1.04 14.21 -8.76
N ALA A 57 1.08 15.53 -8.56
CA ALA A 57 1.41 16.12 -7.27
C ALA A 57 0.30 15.92 -6.23
N GLU A 58 -0.96 16.24 -6.60
CA GLU A 58 -2.13 16.08 -5.72
C GLU A 58 -2.37 14.60 -5.38
N GLU A 59 -2.28 13.72 -6.37
CA GLU A 59 -2.48 12.28 -6.15
C GLU A 59 -1.36 11.69 -5.28
N LYS A 60 -0.10 12.14 -5.44
CA LYS A 60 1.00 11.74 -4.55
C LYS A 60 0.78 12.24 -3.12
N ALA A 61 0.33 13.49 -2.95
CA ALA A 61 0.03 14.06 -1.63
C ALA A 61 -1.08 13.27 -0.93
N PHE A 62 -2.18 12.99 -1.64
CA PHE A 62 -3.27 12.17 -1.13
C PHE A 62 -2.81 10.76 -0.73
N VAL A 63 -2.00 10.10 -1.56
CA VAL A 63 -1.45 8.77 -1.24
C VAL A 63 -0.59 8.82 0.03
N SER A 64 0.26 9.84 0.18
CA SER A 64 1.08 10.03 1.37
C SER A 64 0.22 10.24 2.61
N GLU A 65 -0.78 11.11 2.54
CA GLU A 65 -1.70 11.38 3.66
C GLU A 65 -2.45 10.12 4.10
N VAL A 66 -2.96 9.34 3.14
CA VAL A 66 -3.66 8.08 3.44
C VAL A 66 -2.71 7.06 4.07
N ILE A 67 -1.47 6.96 3.58
CA ILE A 67 -0.44 6.11 4.19
C ILE A 67 -0.19 6.54 5.63
N ASP A 68 0.07 7.83 5.87
CA ASP A 68 0.38 8.34 7.20
C ASP A 68 -0.78 8.09 8.18
N ARG A 69 -2.02 8.30 7.73
CA ARG A 69 -3.22 8.01 8.49
C ARG A 69 -3.33 6.53 8.86
N VAL A 70 -3.17 5.62 7.91
CA VAL A 70 -3.25 4.16 8.14
C VAL A 70 -2.11 3.70 9.07
N PHE A 71 -0.90 4.19 8.87
CA PHE A 71 0.27 3.76 9.65
C PHE A 71 0.42 4.47 11.01
N SER A 72 -0.39 5.51 11.29
CA SER A 72 -0.52 6.08 12.64
C SER A 72 -1.17 5.11 13.64
N ALA A 73 -1.95 4.13 13.15
CA ALA A 73 -2.56 3.11 13.98
C ALA A 73 -1.51 2.06 14.41
N PRO A 74 -1.37 1.77 15.72
CA PRO A 74 -0.36 0.82 16.23
C PRO A 74 -0.44 -0.58 15.62
N GLU A 75 -1.64 -1.00 15.22
CA GLU A 75 -1.90 -2.28 14.57
C GLU A 75 -1.22 -2.44 13.21
N HIS A 76 -0.99 -1.33 12.51
CA HIS A 76 -0.39 -1.29 11.17
C HIS A 76 1.07 -0.83 11.20
N ALA A 77 1.49 -0.10 12.24
CA ALA A 77 2.84 0.42 12.40
C ALA A 77 3.95 -0.66 12.34
N ALA A 78 3.64 -1.91 12.73
CA ALA A 78 4.58 -3.02 12.67
C ALA A 78 4.84 -3.55 11.24
N VAL A 79 3.96 -3.26 10.28
CA VAL A 79 4.10 -3.70 8.89
C VAL A 79 5.11 -2.79 8.17
N GLN A 80 6.09 -3.38 7.50
CA GLN A 80 7.04 -2.60 6.72
C GLN A 80 6.42 -2.21 5.37
N LEU A 81 6.17 -0.91 5.17
CA LEU A 81 5.81 -0.36 3.87
C LEU A 81 7.06 -0.10 3.03
N VAL A 82 6.99 -0.41 1.73
CA VAL A 82 8.01 -0.05 0.75
C VAL A 82 7.25 0.58 -0.39
N THR A 83 7.45 1.87 -0.60
CA THR A 83 6.90 2.64 -1.71
C THR A 83 7.94 2.68 -2.82
N ASP A 84 7.53 2.28 -4.02
CA ASP A 84 8.33 2.37 -5.24
C ASP A 84 7.65 3.42 -6.11
N VAL A 85 8.31 4.57 -6.28
CA VAL A 85 7.80 5.72 -7.02
C VAL A 85 8.82 6.02 -8.10
N ASP A 86 8.45 5.80 -9.36
CA ASP A 86 9.33 6.11 -10.48
C ASP A 86 9.77 7.60 -10.40
N PRO A 87 11.08 7.88 -10.38
CA PRO A 87 11.57 9.25 -10.52
C PRO A 87 11.30 9.69 -11.97
N MET A 88 10.45 10.71 -12.14
CA MET A 88 10.37 11.50 -13.37
C MET A 88 10.96 12.87 -13.11
#